data_AF-A0A9E5BGF2-F1
#
_entry.id   AF-A0A9E5BGF2-F1
#
_cell.length_a   1.000
_cell.length_b   1.000
_cell.length_c   1.000
_cell.angle_alpha   90.00
_cell.angle_beta   90.00
_cell.angle_gamma   90.00
#
_symmetry.space_group_name_H-M   'P 1'
#
loop_
_entity.id
_entity.type
_entity.pdbx_description
1 polymer ?
#
loop_
_entity_poly.entity_id
_entity_poly.type
_entity_poly.pdbx_seq_one_letter_code
_entity_poly.pdbx_strand_id
1 'polypeptide(L)'
;MSATPPRWRCRCFRSGSPRTFAGLPRAPSSLVRFTPNSAIDVRVNRPRDHYDVLGVSRSASTKAIKTAYRRRMRELHPDTAKQTVDTEQIAAVSRAWSVLSDPKKRSAYDADRDVAEPVERPVPTLRFDVAPARFPWRFVLSLIGIGTAAILLVAAFTKPTEPSGPDNLLQSGSCVTVAPVGTVSEVRCDEPHDAVVRSLIAFDAACPSDTESFLDRQGMGRACVVRSAPSPVEVDG
;
A
#
# COMPACT_ATOMS: atom_id res chain seq x y z
N MET A 1 -77.26 -15.54 -20.08
CA MET A 1 -76.28 -15.98 -21.10
C MET A 1 -74.88 -15.81 -20.49
N SER A 2 -74.51 -16.50 -19.40
CA SER A 2 -74.03 -17.89 -19.29
C SER A 2 -72.87 -18.23 -20.23
N ALA A 3 -71.64 -18.18 -19.71
CA ALA A 3 -70.55 -19.10 -20.06
C ALA A 3 -69.42 -19.01 -19.02
N THR A 4 -69.36 -20.00 -18.13
CA THR A 4 -68.25 -20.30 -17.23
C THR A 4 -67.36 -21.36 -17.89
N PRO A 5 -66.02 -21.24 -17.88
CA PRO A 5 -65.13 -22.37 -18.14
C PRO A 5 -64.33 -22.80 -16.87
N PRO A 6 -63.71 -24.00 -16.86
CA PRO A 6 -63.94 -24.96 -15.78
C PRO A 6 -62.86 -24.99 -14.68
N ARG A 7 -63.32 -25.44 -13.50
CA ARG A 7 -62.49 -25.84 -12.36
C ARG A 7 -61.91 -27.23 -12.59
N TRP A 8 -60.60 -27.32 -12.80
CA TRP A 8 -59.89 -28.60 -12.81
C TRP A 8 -59.39 -28.92 -11.41
N ARG A 9 -60.08 -29.84 -10.74
CA ARG A 9 -59.60 -30.56 -9.55
C ARG A 9 -58.62 -31.64 -10.02
N CYS A 10 -57.33 -31.48 -9.74
CA CYS A 10 -56.41 -32.60 -9.78
C CYS A 10 -56.49 -33.37 -8.46
N ARG A 11 -57.20 -34.49 -8.50
CA ARG A 11 -57.23 -35.52 -7.45
C ARG A 11 -55.95 -36.35 -7.63
N CYS A 12 -55.02 -36.27 -6.69
CA CYS A 12 -53.85 -37.15 -6.66
C CYS A 12 -54.31 -38.60 -6.43
N PHE A 13 -54.16 -39.43 -7.46
CA PHE A 13 -54.30 -40.87 -7.38
C PHE A 13 -53.05 -41.44 -6.71
N ARG A 14 -53.25 -42.08 -5.57
CA ARG A 14 -52.24 -42.79 -4.79
C ARG A 14 -52.30 -44.26 -5.17
N SER A 15 -51.30 -44.77 -5.88
CA SER A 15 -51.04 -46.22 -5.95
C SER A 15 -49.60 -46.47 -6.41
N GLY A 16 -48.88 -47.36 -5.72
CA GLY A 16 -47.71 -48.02 -6.27
C GLY A 16 -46.40 -47.76 -5.52
N SER A 17 -46.04 -48.74 -4.70
CA SER A 17 -44.86 -48.85 -3.83
C SER A 17 -43.57 -49.20 -4.62
N PRO A 18 -42.42 -49.43 -3.96
CA PRO A 18 -41.15 -48.78 -4.27
C PRO A 18 -40.28 -49.56 -5.26
N ARG A 19 -39.53 -48.86 -6.10
CA ARG A 19 -38.30 -49.41 -6.68
C ARG A 19 -37.12 -48.74 -5.98
N THR A 20 -36.50 -49.52 -5.11
CA THR A 20 -35.13 -49.35 -4.62
C THR A 20 -34.19 -49.19 -5.81
N PHE A 21 -33.75 -47.96 -6.07
CA PHE A 21 -32.49 -47.72 -6.74
C PHE A 21 -31.49 -47.28 -5.68
N ALA A 22 -30.61 -48.21 -5.35
CA ALA A 22 -29.44 -47.97 -4.55
C ALA A 22 -28.47 -47.04 -5.29
N GLY A 23 -27.90 -46.09 -4.55
CA GLY A 23 -26.50 -45.71 -4.69
C GLY A 23 -26.12 -44.82 -5.88
N LEU A 24 -26.32 -43.51 -5.73
CA LEU A 24 -25.42 -42.48 -6.27
C LEU A 24 -25.24 -41.41 -5.17
N PRO A 25 -24.01 -41.10 -4.72
CA PRO A 25 -23.79 -40.06 -3.73
C PRO A 25 -24.16 -38.69 -4.31
N ARG A 26 -25.16 -38.08 -3.67
CA ARG A 26 -25.60 -36.70 -3.90
C ARG A 26 -24.42 -35.77 -3.60
N ALA A 27 -23.92 -35.07 -4.62
CA ALA A 27 -22.99 -33.96 -4.41
C ALA A 27 -23.62 -32.96 -3.42
N PRO A 28 -22.86 -32.43 -2.44
CA PRO A 28 -23.40 -31.44 -1.53
C PRO A 28 -23.80 -30.21 -2.34
N SER A 29 -25.12 -30.03 -2.45
CA SER A 29 -25.72 -28.81 -2.94
C SER A 29 -25.48 -27.74 -1.89
N SER A 30 -24.28 -27.17 -1.83
CA SER A 30 -24.02 -25.92 -1.11
C SER A 30 -24.65 -24.77 -1.89
N LEU A 31 -25.98 -24.82 -2.04
CA LEU A 31 -26.79 -23.66 -2.31
C LEU A 31 -26.77 -22.85 -1.03
N VAL A 32 -25.76 -21.98 -0.91
CA VAL A 32 -25.79 -20.86 0.03
C VAL A 32 -27.03 -20.06 -0.34
N ARG A 33 -28.10 -20.30 0.42
CA ARG A 33 -29.36 -19.57 0.31
C ARG A 33 -29.07 -18.18 0.86
N PHE A 34 -28.63 -17.27 0.00
CA PHE A 34 -28.48 -15.86 0.33
C PHE A 34 -29.88 -15.33 0.69
N THR A 35 -30.14 -15.19 1.99
CA THR A 35 -31.33 -14.49 2.47
C THR A 35 -31.16 -13.01 2.12
N PRO A 36 -32.08 -12.37 1.38
CA PRO A 36 -31.92 -10.99 0.93
C PRO A 36 -32.18 -9.96 2.05
N ASN A 37 -32.05 -10.34 3.32
CA ASN A 37 -32.37 -9.50 4.47
C ASN A 37 -31.16 -9.18 5.37
N SER A 38 -29.94 -9.24 4.83
CA SER A 38 -28.87 -8.37 5.32
C SER A 38 -29.08 -7.00 4.68
N ALA A 39 -30.04 -6.25 5.22
CA ALA A 39 -30.08 -4.81 5.06
C ALA A 39 -28.73 -4.30 5.57
N ILE A 40 -27.82 -4.01 4.64
CA ILE A 40 -26.67 -3.17 4.93
C ILE A 40 -27.31 -1.84 5.33
N ASP A 41 -27.36 -1.55 6.63
CA ASP A 41 -27.57 -0.20 7.15
C ASP A 41 -26.36 0.61 6.70
N VAL A 42 -26.37 1.02 5.42
CA VAL A 42 -25.54 2.12 4.95
C VAL A 42 -26.11 3.32 5.68
N ARG A 43 -25.66 3.52 6.93
CA ARG A 43 -25.72 4.83 7.54
C ARG A 43 -24.93 5.70 6.61
N VAL A 44 -25.66 6.42 5.75
CA VAL A 44 -25.12 7.54 5.01
C VAL A 44 -24.49 8.41 6.08
N ASN A 45 -23.17 8.36 6.16
CA ASN A 45 -22.41 9.19 7.07
C ASN A 45 -22.59 10.61 6.53
N ARG A 46 -23.70 11.25 6.93
CA ARG A 46 -23.97 12.64 6.60
C ARG A 46 -22.71 13.39 7.04
N PRO A 47 -22.12 14.24 6.17
CA PRO A 47 -20.93 14.99 6.55
C PRO A 47 -21.20 15.64 7.90
N ARG A 48 -20.40 15.29 8.92
CA ARG A 48 -20.70 15.64 10.32
C ARG A 48 -20.92 17.15 10.41
N ASP A 49 -22.10 17.56 10.88
CA ASP A 49 -22.44 18.98 11.00
C ASP A 49 -21.42 19.66 11.92
N HIS A 50 -21.07 20.92 11.65
CA HIS A 50 -20.09 21.65 12.49
C HIS A 50 -20.57 21.78 13.95
N TYR A 51 -21.88 21.83 14.17
CA TYR A 51 -22.49 21.82 15.50
C TYR A 51 -22.30 20.47 16.21
N ASP A 52 -22.43 19.36 15.49
CA ASP A 52 -22.24 18.00 16.02
C ASP A 52 -20.77 17.73 16.36
N VAL A 53 -19.84 18.24 15.54
CA VAL A 53 -18.39 18.12 15.78
C VAL A 53 -17.97 18.84 17.08
N LEU A 54 -18.59 19.97 17.39
CA LEU A 54 -18.36 20.70 18.65
C LEU A 54 -19.25 20.21 19.82
N GLY A 55 -20.25 19.38 19.55
CA GLY A 55 -21.21 18.89 20.54
C GLY A 55 -22.08 20.00 21.14
N VAL A 56 -22.53 20.95 20.31
CA VAL A 56 -23.36 22.08 20.73
C VAL A 56 -24.65 22.15 19.93
N SER A 57 -25.72 22.65 20.55
CA SER A 57 -26.98 22.93 19.86
C SER A 57 -26.80 24.05 18.82
N ARG A 58 -27.62 24.03 17.77
CA ARG A 58 -27.73 25.10 16.77
C ARG A 58 -28.17 26.43 17.37
N SER A 59 -28.92 26.41 18.46
CA SER A 59 -29.34 27.60 19.21
C SER A 59 -28.26 28.12 20.17
N ALA A 60 -27.07 27.49 20.21
CA ALA A 60 -26.00 27.90 21.11
C ALA A 60 -25.49 29.31 20.80
N SER A 61 -25.28 30.09 21.86
CA SER A 61 -24.63 31.40 21.77
C SER A 61 -23.15 31.26 21.41
N THR A 62 -22.56 32.30 20.83
CA THR A 62 -21.12 32.34 20.49
C THR A 62 -20.23 32.03 21.71
N LYS A 63 -20.65 32.45 22.91
CA LYS A 63 -19.99 32.12 24.18
C LYS A 63 -20.02 30.62 24.48
N ALA A 64 -21.15 29.96 24.25
CA ALA A 64 -21.27 28.51 24.45
C ALA A 64 -20.40 27.72 23.45
N ILE A 65 -20.36 28.15 22.19
CA ILE A 65 -19.51 27.55 21.15
C ILE A 65 -18.02 27.69 21.51
N LYS A 66 -17.61 28.87 22.01
CA LYS A 66 -16.21 29.12 22.46
C LYS A 66 -15.82 28.21 23.61
N THR A 67 -16.71 28.03 24.57
CA THR A 67 -16.49 27.14 25.71
C THR A 67 -16.39 25.68 25.27
N ALA A 68 -17.26 25.24 24.36
CA ALA A 68 -17.26 23.88 23.83
C ALA A 68 -15.99 23.57 23.02
N TYR A 69 -15.52 24.50 22.18
CA TYR A 69 -14.24 24.38 21.47
C TYR A 69 -13.07 24.21 22.44
N ARG A 70 -12.98 25.08 23.47
CA ARG A 70 -11.92 24.98 24.50
C ARG A 70 -11.99 23.69 25.30
N ARG A 71 -13.18 23.11 25.50
CA ARG A 71 -13.36 21.81 26.16
C ARG A 71 -12.85 20.69 25.27
N ARG A 72 -13.28 20.67 24.00
CA ARG A 72 -12.93 19.63 23.03
C ARG A 72 -11.44 19.61 22.70
N MET A 73 -10.80 20.77 22.55
CA MET A 73 -9.35 20.84 22.31
C MET A 73 -8.52 20.38 23.50
N ARG A 74 -9.02 20.53 24.74
CA ARG A 74 -8.34 19.98 25.94
C ARG A 74 -8.44 18.46 26.01
N GLU A 75 -9.59 17.90 25.63
CA GLU A 75 -9.79 16.44 25.56
C GLU A 75 -8.92 15.80 24.47
N LEU A 76 -8.70 16.50 23.36
CA LEU A 76 -7.91 16.04 22.22
C LEU A 76 -6.44 16.47 22.28
N HIS A 77 -6.00 17.15 23.34
CA HIS A 77 -4.62 17.63 23.43
C HIS A 77 -3.65 16.45 23.61
N PRO A 78 -2.52 16.40 22.89
CA PRO A 78 -1.55 15.30 22.98
C PRO A 78 -1.01 15.08 24.40
N ASP A 79 -0.85 16.15 25.18
CA ASP A 79 -0.37 16.04 26.56
C ASP A 79 -1.40 15.43 27.54
N THR A 80 -2.69 15.40 27.18
CA THR A 80 -3.76 14.93 28.07
C THR A 80 -4.39 13.61 27.60
N ALA A 81 -4.14 13.23 26.34
CA ALA A 81 -4.65 12.00 25.75
C ALA A 81 -3.78 10.80 26.14
N LYS A 82 -4.39 9.80 26.80
CA LYS A 82 -3.73 8.52 27.16
C LYS A 82 -3.60 7.53 25.98
N GLN A 83 -4.13 7.87 24.80
CA GLN A 83 -4.18 7.03 23.60
C GLN A 83 -3.72 7.83 22.37
N THR A 84 -3.47 7.13 21.26
CA THR A 84 -3.07 7.72 19.97
C THR A 84 -4.00 8.88 19.58
N VAL A 85 -3.43 10.07 19.51
CA VAL A 85 -4.14 11.31 19.21
C VAL A 85 -4.67 11.24 17.77
N ASP A 86 -5.98 11.32 17.62
CA ASP A 86 -6.62 11.39 16.31
C ASP A 86 -6.48 12.81 15.73
N THR A 87 -5.50 12.99 14.86
CA THR A 87 -5.20 14.27 14.18
C THR A 87 -6.38 14.73 13.30
N GLU A 88 -7.17 13.80 12.79
CA GLU A 88 -8.35 14.09 11.97
C GLU A 88 -9.46 14.73 12.81
N GLN A 89 -9.66 14.25 14.04
CA GLN A 89 -10.62 14.84 14.97
C GLN A 89 -10.22 16.26 15.39
N ILE A 90 -8.94 16.52 15.65
CA ILE A 90 -8.45 17.87 15.97
C ILE A 90 -8.70 18.81 14.79
N ALA A 91 -8.38 18.37 13.57
CA ALA A 91 -8.63 19.13 12.36
C ALA A 91 -10.12 19.41 12.14
N ALA A 92 -10.99 18.42 12.39
CA ALA A 92 -12.44 18.59 12.28
C ALA A 92 -12.99 19.64 13.27
N VAL A 93 -12.52 19.62 14.52
CA VAL A 93 -12.90 20.58 15.57
C VAL A 93 -12.43 22.00 15.22
N SER A 94 -11.21 22.13 14.69
CA SER A 94 -10.67 23.41 14.21
C SER A 94 -11.48 23.98 13.02
N ARG A 95 -11.83 23.13 12.04
CA ARG A 95 -12.69 23.52 10.91
C ARG A 95 -14.09 23.94 11.37
N ALA A 96 -14.70 23.22 12.30
CA ALA A 96 -16.01 23.59 12.84
C ALA A 96 -15.97 24.94 13.56
N TRP A 97 -14.91 25.18 14.35
CA TRP A 97 -14.71 26.45 15.04
C TRP A 97 -14.53 27.63 14.06
N SER A 98 -13.75 27.46 12.99
CA SER A 98 -13.46 28.54 12.04
C SER A 98 -14.69 29.07 11.31
N VAL A 99 -15.73 28.23 11.17
CA VAL A 99 -17.03 28.58 10.59
C VAL A 99 -17.98 29.12 11.65
N LEU A 100 -18.08 28.48 12.81
CA LEU A 100 -19.09 28.81 13.84
C LEU A 100 -18.69 29.97 14.77
N SER A 101 -17.41 30.35 14.82
CA SER A 101 -16.93 31.43 15.70
C SER A 101 -17.34 32.83 15.24
N ASP A 102 -17.47 33.02 13.94
CA ASP A 102 -17.80 34.31 13.32
C ASP A 102 -19.30 34.33 12.94
N PRO A 103 -20.09 35.30 13.42
CA PRO A 103 -21.52 35.37 13.12
C PRO A 103 -21.81 35.43 11.61
N LYS A 104 -20.95 36.08 10.81
CA LYS A 104 -21.14 36.21 9.36
C LYS A 104 -20.90 34.87 8.63
N LYS A 105 -19.90 34.11 9.06
CA LYS A 105 -19.61 32.77 8.51
C LYS A 105 -20.66 31.75 8.95
N ARG A 106 -21.11 31.86 10.20
CA ARG A 106 -22.20 31.04 10.74
C ARG A 106 -23.50 31.25 9.97
N SER A 107 -23.88 32.51 9.72
CA SER A 107 -25.11 32.79 8.97
C SER A 107 -25.05 32.29 7.53
N ALA A 108 -23.90 32.38 6.87
CA ALA A 108 -23.70 31.82 5.53
C ALA A 108 -23.79 30.28 5.55
N TYR A 109 -23.17 29.64 6.54
CA TYR A 109 -23.26 28.19 6.73
C TYR A 109 -24.69 27.71 7.01
N ASP A 110 -25.43 28.42 7.86
CA ASP A 110 -26.82 28.08 8.17
C ASP A 110 -27.72 28.28 6.92
N ALA A 111 -27.50 29.35 6.14
CA ALA A 111 -28.25 29.61 4.92
C ALA A 111 -28.03 28.56 3.82
N ASP A 112 -26.78 28.13 3.58
CA ASP A 112 -26.46 27.08 2.60
C ASP A 112 -27.06 25.72 2.98
N ARG A 113 -27.29 25.49 4.28
CA ARG A 113 -27.88 24.25 4.79
C ARG A 113 -29.39 24.20 4.67
N ASP A 114 -30.07 25.32 4.87
CA ASP A 114 -31.54 25.38 4.81
C ASP A 114 -32.04 25.26 3.36
N VAL A 115 -31.20 25.57 2.38
CA VAL A 115 -31.48 25.31 0.94
C VAL A 115 -31.31 23.82 0.59
N ALA A 116 -30.67 23.04 1.46
CA ALA A 116 -30.52 21.59 1.32
C ALA A 116 -31.60 20.84 2.11
N GLU A 117 -32.88 21.18 1.93
CA GLU A 117 -33.93 20.19 2.18
C GLU A 117 -33.68 19.00 1.23
N PRO A 118 -33.55 17.77 1.76
CA PRO A 118 -33.54 16.61 0.91
C PRO A 118 -34.95 16.48 0.36
N VAL A 119 -35.19 17.02 -0.84
CA VAL A 119 -36.36 16.61 -1.62
C VAL A 119 -36.20 15.10 -1.77
N GLU A 120 -37.02 14.35 -1.01
CA GLU A 120 -37.11 12.90 -1.05
C GLU A 120 -37.79 12.51 -2.36
N ARG A 121 -37.13 12.85 -3.47
CA ARG A 121 -37.45 12.30 -4.77
C ARG A 121 -37.11 10.82 -4.65
N PRO A 122 -38.01 9.89 -5.00
CA PRO A 122 -37.62 8.49 -5.11
C PRO A 122 -36.46 8.45 -6.10
N VAL A 123 -35.26 8.27 -5.57
CA VAL A 123 -34.04 8.16 -6.37
C VAL A 123 -34.28 6.90 -7.19
N PRO A 124 -34.33 6.97 -8.53
CA PRO A 124 -34.36 5.76 -9.32
C PRO A 124 -33.12 4.98 -8.90
N THR A 125 -33.32 3.82 -8.27
CA THR A 125 -32.24 2.89 -7.97
C THR A 125 -31.77 2.38 -9.32
N LEU A 126 -30.86 3.11 -9.94
CA LEU A 126 -30.22 2.72 -11.17
C LEU A 126 -29.34 1.53 -10.81
N ARG A 127 -29.92 0.34 -10.90
CA ARG A 127 -29.17 -0.92 -10.83
C ARG A 127 -28.33 -0.95 -12.09
N PHE A 128 -27.09 -0.53 -11.95
CA PHE A 128 -26.07 -0.86 -12.91
C PHE A 128 -25.79 -2.35 -12.74
N ASP A 129 -26.38 -3.17 -13.59
CA ASP A 129 -25.94 -4.54 -13.79
C ASP A 129 -24.55 -4.46 -14.45
N VAL A 130 -23.53 -4.26 -13.62
CA VAL A 130 -22.14 -4.34 -14.05
C VAL A 130 -21.87 -5.80 -14.36
N ALA A 131 -22.10 -6.19 -15.62
CA ALA A 131 -21.64 -7.48 -16.09
C ALA A 131 -20.13 -7.59 -15.82
N PRO A 132 -19.65 -8.74 -15.30
CA PRO A 132 -18.24 -8.90 -15.02
C PRO A 132 -17.44 -8.60 -16.29
N ALA A 133 -16.41 -7.76 -16.16
CA ALA A 133 -15.57 -7.39 -17.29
C ALA A 133 -15.03 -8.67 -17.94
N ARG A 134 -15.45 -8.92 -19.18
CA ARG A 134 -14.95 -10.01 -20.03
C ARG A 134 -13.57 -9.63 -20.54
N PHE A 135 -12.62 -9.57 -19.63
CA PHE A 135 -11.23 -9.29 -19.93
C PHE A 135 -10.66 -10.46 -20.74
N PRO A 136 -9.96 -10.21 -21.87
CA PRO A 136 -9.47 -11.27 -22.74
C PRO A 136 -8.26 -11.97 -22.11
N TRP A 137 -8.48 -12.80 -21.09
CA TRP A 137 -7.44 -13.50 -20.33
C TRP A 137 -6.48 -14.30 -21.23
N ARG A 138 -6.96 -14.82 -22.35
CA ARG A 138 -6.13 -15.48 -23.36
C ARG A 138 -5.05 -14.56 -23.94
N PHE A 139 -5.37 -13.29 -24.17
CA PHE A 139 -4.42 -12.30 -24.67
C PHE A 139 -3.36 -11.98 -23.62
N VAL A 140 -3.76 -11.82 -22.37
CA VAL A 140 -2.83 -11.54 -21.26
C VAL A 140 -1.89 -12.70 -20.98
N LEU A 141 -2.39 -13.94 -20.97
CA LEU A 141 -1.54 -15.11 -20.83
C LEU A 141 -0.57 -15.26 -22.01
N SER A 142 -1.01 -14.93 -23.23
CA SER A 142 -0.12 -14.91 -24.41
C SER A 142 1.01 -13.89 -24.27
N LEU A 143 0.71 -12.66 -23.84
CA LEU A 143 1.74 -11.62 -23.63
C LEU A 143 2.75 -12.01 -22.54
N ILE A 144 2.28 -12.60 -21.44
CA ILE A 144 3.17 -13.10 -20.37
C ILE A 144 4.07 -14.22 -20.91
N GLY A 145 3.52 -15.16 -21.68
CA GLY A 145 4.29 -16.23 -22.31
C GLY A 145 5.34 -15.71 -23.30
N ILE A 146 4.97 -14.75 -24.16
CA ILE A 146 5.90 -14.15 -25.13
C ILE A 146 6.99 -13.37 -24.39
N GLY A 147 6.63 -12.57 -23.38
CA GLY A 147 7.60 -11.79 -22.60
C GLY A 147 8.59 -12.68 -21.86
N THR A 148 8.13 -13.73 -21.19
CA THR A 148 9.00 -14.69 -20.50
C THR A 148 9.91 -15.43 -21.48
N ALA A 149 9.40 -15.89 -22.62
CA ALA A 149 10.21 -16.50 -23.66
C ALA A 149 11.28 -15.54 -24.22
N ALA A 150 10.93 -14.27 -24.45
CA ALA A 150 11.87 -13.25 -24.94
C ALA A 150 12.99 -12.99 -23.92
N ILE A 151 12.67 -12.88 -22.62
CA ILE A 151 13.67 -12.70 -21.57
C ILE A 151 14.61 -13.91 -21.50
N LEU A 152 14.06 -15.14 -21.53
CA LEU A 152 14.86 -16.36 -21.52
C LEU A 152 15.74 -16.48 -22.77
N LEU A 153 15.22 -16.08 -23.93
CA LEU A 153 16.00 -16.02 -25.17
C LEU A 153 17.17 -15.04 -25.01
N VAL A 154 16.93 -13.82 -24.57
CA VAL A 154 17.99 -12.83 -24.34
C VAL A 154 19.01 -13.36 -23.35
N ALA A 155 18.56 -13.91 -22.21
CA ALA A 155 19.45 -14.49 -21.20
C ALA A 155 20.32 -15.63 -21.74
N ALA A 156 19.82 -16.43 -22.68
CA ALA A 156 20.59 -17.50 -23.32
C ALA A 156 21.70 -16.98 -24.25
N PHE A 157 21.57 -15.75 -24.78
CA PHE A 157 22.54 -15.14 -25.70
C PHE A 157 23.40 -14.04 -25.07
N THR A 158 23.03 -13.50 -23.92
CA THR A 158 23.86 -12.55 -23.17
C THR A 158 24.84 -13.30 -22.28
N LYS A 159 26.15 -13.12 -22.53
CA LYS A 159 27.19 -13.51 -21.56
C LYS A 159 27.04 -12.61 -20.32
N PRO A 160 27.28 -13.12 -19.09
CA PRO A 160 27.39 -12.26 -17.92
C PRO A 160 28.40 -11.16 -18.23
N THR A 161 28.03 -9.91 -17.97
CA THR A 161 28.90 -8.75 -18.14
C THR A 161 30.23 -9.03 -17.44
N GLU A 162 31.34 -9.07 -18.19
CA GLU A 162 32.67 -9.17 -17.60
C GLU A 162 32.86 -8.01 -16.63
N PRO A 163 33.48 -8.24 -15.45
CA PRO A 163 33.77 -7.16 -14.53
C PRO A 163 34.58 -6.09 -15.27
N SER A 164 34.14 -4.84 -15.13
CA SER A 164 34.84 -3.66 -15.63
C SER A 164 36.32 -3.79 -15.27
N GLY A 165 37.21 -3.73 -16.26
CA GLY A 165 38.65 -3.67 -15.99
C GLY A 165 39.00 -2.48 -15.10
N PRO A 166 40.21 -2.46 -14.50
CA PRO A 166 40.61 -1.41 -13.58
C PRO A 166 40.49 -0.05 -14.28
N ASP A 167 39.55 0.77 -13.84
CA ASP A 167 39.33 2.12 -14.35
C ASP A 167 40.26 3.13 -13.63
N ASN A 168 41.09 2.62 -12.70
CA ASN A 168 42.00 3.35 -11.84
C ASN A 168 41.29 4.31 -10.88
N LEU A 169 39.98 4.15 -10.68
CA LEU A 169 39.19 4.86 -9.70
C LEU A 169 38.93 3.92 -8.53
N LEU A 170 39.54 4.21 -7.38
CA LEU A 170 39.29 3.43 -6.19
C LEU A 170 37.82 3.55 -5.76
N GLN A 171 37.10 2.44 -5.77
CA GLN A 171 35.72 2.35 -5.30
C GLN A 171 35.63 1.36 -4.14
N SER A 172 34.48 1.39 -3.44
CA SER A 172 34.20 0.38 -2.42
C SER A 172 34.01 -0.97 -3.12
N GLY A 173 34.81 -1.97 -2.74
CA GLY A 173 34.87 -3.28 -3.38
C GLY A 173 36.01 -3.45 -4.38
N SER A 174 36.76 -2.39 -4.74
CA SER A 174 37.93 -2.52 -5.62
C SER A 174 39.05 -3.31 -4.92
N CYS A 175 39.68 -4.24 -5.65
CA CYS A 175 40.88 -4.93 -5.20
C CYS A 175 42.11 -4.06 -5.45
N VAL A 176 43.04 -4.05 -4.51
CA VAL A 176 44.22 -3.16 -4.57
C VAL A 176 45.51 -3.84 -4.20
N THR A 177 46.60 -3.32 -4.76
CA THR A 177 47.97 -3.60 -4.33
C THR A 177 48.53 -2.41 -3.56
N VAL A 178 49.31 -2.69 -2.51
CA VAL A 178 49.90 -1.65 -1.65
C VAL A 178 51.34 -1.40 -2.09
N ALA A 179 51.62 -0.20 -2.61
CA ALA A 179 52.98 0.19 -2.96
C ALA A 179 53.81 0.45 -1.69
N PRO A 180 55.16 0.25 -1.74
CA PRO A 180 56.05 0.52 -0.61
C PRO A 180 56.00 1.96 -0.07
N VAL A 181 55.55 2.90 -0.91
CA VAL A 181 55.40 4.32 -0.59
C VAL A 181 54.05 4.66 0.09
N GLY A 182 53.27 3.66 0.50
CA GLY A 182 52.01 3.87 1.24
C GLY A 182 50.83 4.34 0.39
N THR A 183 50.89 4.11 -0.92
CA THR A 183 49.78 4.36 -1.86
C THR A 183 49.16 3.05 -2.34
N VAL A 184 47.89 3.11 -2.73
CA VAL A 184 47.17 1.96 -3.28
C VAL A 184 46.79 2.19 -4.74
N SER A 185 46.86 1.12 -5.54
CA SER A 185 46.42 1.09 -6.94
C SER A 185 45.42 -0.02 -7.14
N GLU A 186 44.37 0.26 -7.91
CA GLU A 186 43.38 -0.74 -8.29
C GLU A 186 44.00 -1.79 -9.21
N VAL A 187 43.70 -3.05 -8.90
CA VAL A 187 44.04 -4.21 -9.72
C VAL A 187 42.81 -5.08 -9.91
N ARG A 188 42.87 -6.00 -10.88
CA ARG A 188 41.80 -6.98 -11.05
C ARG A 188 41.75 -7.91 -9.85
N CYS A 189 40.56 -8.18 -9.35
CA CYS A 189 40.36 -9.15 -8.27
C CYS A 189 40.71 -10.60 -8.68
N ASP A 190 40.76 -10.88 -9.98
CA ASP A 190 41.18 -12.18 -10.53
C ASP A 190 42.70 -12.40 -10.42
N GLU A 191 43.48 -11.34 -10.18
CA GLU A 191 44.93 -11.36 -10.02
C GLU A 191 45.31 -11.29 -8.53
N PRO A 192 46.56 -11.65 -8.16
CA PRO A 192 47.06 -11.48 -6.80
C PRO A 192 46.94 -10.02 -6.33
N HIS A 193 46.25 -9.81 -5.22
CA HIS A 193 46.01 -8.51 -4.63
C HIS A 193 46.18 -8.58 -3.10
N ASP A 194 46.56 -7.46 -2.48
CA ASP A 194 46.91 -7.42 -1.06
C ASP A 194 45.71 -7.11 -0.16
N ALA A 195 44.73 -6.38 -0.68
CA ALA A 195 43.59 -5.89 0.09
C ALA A 195 42.38 -5.55 -0.79
N VAL A 196 41.22 -5.40 -0.16
CA VAL A 196 39.99 -4.87 -0.78
C VAL A 196 39.59 -3.57 -0.09
N VAL A 197 39.22 -2.57 -0.88
CA VAL A 197 38.73 -1.27 -0.38
C VAL A 197 37.35 -1.45 0.22
N ARG A 198 37.18 -1.09 1.49
CA ARG A 198 35.85 -1.07 2.13
C ARG A 198 35.14 0.26 1.90
N SER A 199 35.88 1.36 2.03
CA SER A 199 35.33 2.71 1.90
C SER A 199 36.44 3.70 1.61
N LEU A 200 36.09 4.76 0.88
CA LEU A 200 36.95 5.93 0.69
C LEU A 200 36.46 7.05 1.60
N ILE A 201 37.40 7.71 2.27
CA ILE A 201 37.13 8.82 3.16
C ILE A 201 37.97 10.03 2.73
N ALA A 202 37.54 11.22 3.16
CA ALA A 202 38.30 12.44 2.96
C ALA A 202 39.68 12.37 3.64
N PHE A 203 40.63 13.18 3.18
CA PHE A 203 42.02 13.14 3.65
C PHE A 203 42.18 13.44 5.16
N ASP A 204 41.24 14.20 5.72
CA ASP A 204 41.17 14.64 7.11
C ASP A 204 40.39 13.68 8.02
N ALA A 205 39.72 12.68 7.44
CA ALA A 205 38.97 11.67 8.18
C ALA A 205 39.86 10.47 8.55
N ALA A 206 39.48 9.80 9.64
CA ALA A 206 40.12 8.57 10.11
C ALA A 206 39.32 7.33 9.66
N CYS A 207 40.04 6.29 9.24
CA CYS A 207 39.42 5.00 8.92
C CYS A 207 38.89 4.31 10.18
N PRO A 208 37.84 3.47 10.05
CA PRO A 208 37.41 2.57 11.12
C PRO A 208 38.59 1.74 11.66
N SER A 209 38.56 1.42 12.96
CA SER A 209 39.67 0.76 13.67
C SER A 209 40.03 -0.63 13.14
N ASP A 210 39.16 -1.26 12.36
CA ASP A 210 39.35 -2.58 11.76
C ASP A 210 39.86 -2.52 10.30
N THR A 211 40.25 -1.34 9.84
CA THR A 211 40.77 -1.13 8.47
C THR A 211 42.10 -0.38 8.49
N GLU A 212 42.98 -0.70 7.55
CA GLU A 212 44.21 0.04 7.32
C GLU A 212 43.96 1.21 6.36
N SER A 213 44.62 2.34 6.59
CA SER A 213 44.43 3.53 5.76
C SER A 213 45.62 3.74 4.82
N PHE A 214 45.37 3.86 3.52
CA PHE A 214 46.38 4.21 2.52
C PHE A 214 45.96 5.44 1.71
N LEU A 215 46.93 6.14 1.14
CA LEU A 215 46.65 7.29 0.29
C LEU A 215 46.22 6.81 -1.10
N ASP A 216 45.18 7.43 -1.65
CA ASP A 216 44.86 7.30 -3.06
C ASP A 216 46.00 7.93 -3.88
N ARG A 217 46.47 7.22 -4.91
CA ARG A 217 47.47 7.74 -5.86
C ARG A 217 47.03 9.06 -6.51
N GLN A 218 45.72 9.29 -6.65
CA GLN A 218 45.18 10.53 -7.20
C GLN A 218 45.13 11.70 -6.19
N GLY A 219 45.44 11.43 -4.91
CA GLY A 219 45.42 12.45 -3.86
C GLY A 219 44.02 12.93 -3.45
N MET A 220 42.96 12.22 -3.88
CA MET A 220 41.57 12.62 -3.63
C MET A 220 41.05 12.21 -2.24
N GLY A 221 41.78 11.37 -1.51
CA GLY A 221 41.38 10.91 -0.18
C GLY A 221 42.22 9.75 0.36
N ARG A 222 41.66 9.07 1.36
CA ARG A 222 42.24 7.86 1.97
C ARG A 222 41.34 6.67 1.68
N ALA A 223 41.94 5.58 1.21
CA ALA A 223 41.26 4.31 1.07
C ALA A 223 41.40 3.52 2.38
N CYS A 224 40.28 3.11 2.96
CA CYS A 224 40.23 2.21 4.10
C CYS A 224 40.11 0.78 3.56
N VAL A 225 41.15 -0.02 3.76
CA VAL A 225 41.27 -1.34 3.16
C VAL A 225 41.26 -2.43 4.23
N VAL A 226 40.77 -3.60 3.84
CA VAL A 226 40.85 -4.84 4.63
C VAL A 226 41.79 -5.77 3.90
N ARG A 227 42.78 -6.32 4.62
CA ARG A 227 43.74 -7.28 4.06
C ARG A 227 42.99 -8.49 3.52
N SER A 228 43.23 -8.82 2.26
CA SER A 228 42.75 -10.06 1.67
C SER A 228 43.62 -11.20 2.20
N ALA A 229 43.02 -12.36 2.50
CA ALA A 229 43.80 -13.55 2.76
C ALA A 229 44.67 -13.82 1.51
N PRO A 230 45.97 -14.16 1.66
CA PRO A 230 46.81 -14.45 0.52
C PRO A 230 46.20 -15.61 -0.26
N SER A 231 45.94 -15.40 -1.56
CA SER A 231 45.59 -16.50 -2.46
C SER A 231 46.76 -17.49 -2.46
N PRO A 232 46.50 -18.82 -2.43
CA PRO A 232 47.57 -19.80 -2.52
C PRO A 232 48.27 -19.60 -3.88
N VAL A 233 49.54 -19.19 -3.82
CA VAL A 233 50.41 -19.06 -4.99
C VAL A 233 50.63 -20.46 -5.54
N GLU A 234 50.05 -20.76 -6.72
CA GLU A 234 50.35 -21.97 -7.47
C GLU A 234 51.77 -21.82 -8.03
N VAL A 235 52.70 -22.55 -7.42
CA VAL A 235 54.11 -22.61 -7.83
C VAL A 235 54.19 -23.58 -9.01
N ASP A 236 54.13 -23.05 -10.23
CA ASP A 236 54.50 -23.83 -11.42
C ASP A 236 56.00 -24.10 -11.39
N GLY A 237 56.36 -25.38 -11.28
CA GLY A 237 57.72 -25.92 -11.35
C GLY A 237 58.04 -26.54 -12.69
#